data_AF-A0A6A2W8K4-F1
#
_entry.id   AF-A0A6A2W8K4-F1
#
_cell.length_a   1.000
_cell.length_b   1.000
_cell.length_c   1.000
_cell.angle_alpha   90.00
_cell.angle_beta   90.00
_cell.angle_gamma   90.00
#
_symmetry.space_group_name_H-M   'P 1'
#
loop_
_entity.id
_entity.type
_entity.pdbx_description
1 polymer ?
#
loop_
_entity_poly.entity_id
_entity_poly.type
_entity_poly.pdbx_seq_one_letter_code
_entity_poly.pdbx_strand_id
1 'polypeptide(L)'
;MDVNCGNYLKNYTKSAVYKRKLPISEIDRALHNLFSVRMRLGFFNGNPVNQPFGHISSDQVCSQEHQNLALEAARNGIVLLKNSNKLLPFSKAKTASLAVIGPNANSTRTLLGNYAGPPCKTVTPLQGLQNYVKDIGYHPGCNAVNCSYPLTDQAVKVAKGAEYVVLVMGLDQTQEREELDRVDLALSPKQQKLISTVTRAAKNPVVLVLLSGGPVDITFAKYDKHIGSILWAGYPGRLPVTWYPQSFVKVPMTDMRMRPDPSSRYPGRTYRFYQGPKVFEFGYGLSYSNYSYEFLPVAQNKVYLNNQLKSPKVELENSNAFKYIPVSELRTELCDKRIPVTVRAQNHGDLAGKHPLLLFVRREKISNGRPEKQLIGFQSVILNAGERADVEFELSPCEHLSTSNEEGLMVIEEGSHFLSIGEKESEITVVI
;
A
#
# COMPACT_ATOMS: atom_id res chain seq x y z
N MET A 1 -6.10 27.93 11.49
CA MET A 1 -5.95 27.78 10.03
C MET A 1 -5.23 29.01 9.54
N ASP A 2 -4.00 28.87 9.08
CA ASP A 2 -3.13 30.02 8.78
C ASP A 2 -3.25 30.47 7.32
N VAL A 3 -3.60 29.54 6.41
CA VAL A 3 -3.76 29.79 4.98
C VAL A 3 -5.05 29.14 4.49
N ASN A 4 -5.75 29.78 3.56
CA ASN A 4 -6.91 29.23 2.87
C ASN A 4 -6.59 29.09 1.38
N CYS A 5 -6.63 27.85 0.87
CA CYS A 5 -6.64 27.61 -0.57
C CYS A 5 -8.04 27.95 -1.11
N GLY A 6 -8.21 29.18 -1.59
CA GLY A 6 -9.48 29.71 -2.05
C GLY A 6 -9.67 31.18 -1.71
N ASN A 7 -10.90 31.67 -1.83
CA ASN A 7 -11.23 33.08 -1.64
C ASN A 7 -12.00 33.38 -0.35
N TYR A 8 -12.27 32.39 0.50
CA TYR A 8 -13.15 32.57 1.66
C TYR A 8 -12.57 33.57 2.65
N LEU A 9 -11.32 33.37 3.10
CA LEU A 9 -10.69 34.33 4.00
C LEU A 9 -10.52 35.72 3.34
N LYS A 10 -10.16 35.76 2.05
CA LYS A 10 -10.04 37.02 1.31
C LYS A 10 -11.35 37.83 1.34
N ASN A 11 -12.49 37.16 1.19
CA ASN A 11 -13.79 37.81 1.08
C ASN A 11 -14.41 38.15 2.45
N TYR A 12 -14.20 37.32 3.48
CA TYR A 12 -14.96 37.40 4.72
C TYR A 12 -14.17 37.84 5.95
N THR A 13 -12.84 37.77 5.95
CA THR A 13 -12.01 38.10 7.12
C THR A 13 -12.23 39.53 7.60
N LYS A 14 -12.28 40.52 6.68
CA LYS A 14 -12.56 41.93 7.02
C LYS A 14 -13.89 42.11 7.74
N SER A 15 -14.95 41.46 7.25
CA SER A 15 -16.27 41.51 7.88
C SER A 15 -16.26 40.85 9.26
N ALA A 16 -15.55 39.75 9.43
CA ALA A 16 -15.40 39.06 10.72
C ALA A 16 -14.70 39.95 11.76
N VAL A 17 -13.67 40.70 11.36
CA VAL A 17 -12.99 41.69 12.23
C VAL A 17 -13.95 42.82 12.62
N TYR A 18 -14.66 43.43 11.66
CA TYR A 18 -15.62 44.50 11.96
C TYR A 18 -16.78 44.05 12.85
N LYS A 19 -17.21 42.81 12.71
CA LYS A 19 -18.23 42.18 13.58
C LYS A 19 -17.66 41.68 14.91
N ARG A 20 -16.36 41.93 15.19
CA ARG A 20 -15.64 41.48 16.40
C ARG A 20 -15.69 39.95 16.62
N LYS A 21 -15.85 39.18 15.54
CA LYS A 21 -15.81 37.71 15.55
C LYS A 21 -14.41 37.15 15.42
N LEU A 22 -13.45 37.97 14.98
CA LEU A 22 -12.06 37.61 14.78
C LEU A 22 -11.18 38.80 15.24
N PRO A 23 -10.34 38.64 16.26
CA PRO A 23 -9.37 39.66 16.62
C PRO A 23 -8.24 39.71 15.58
N ILE A 24 -7.69 40.90 15.34
CA ILE A 24 -6.59 41.11 14.39
C ILE A 24 -5.34 40.31 14.77
N SER A 25 -5.09 40.13 16.07
CA SER A 25 -3.96 39.33 16.57
C SER A 25 -3.94 37.89 16.04
N GLU A 26 -5.09 37.28 15.74
CA GLU A 26 -5.16 35.94 15.14
C GLU A 26 -4.74 35.95 13.67
N ILE A 27 -5.00 37.05 12.96
CA ILE A 27 -4.53 37.28 11.59
C ILE A 27 -3.01 37.51 11.61
N ASP A 28 -2.53 38.34 12.54
CA ASP A 28 -1.11 38.62 12.70
C ASP A 28 -0.33 37.34 13.03
N ARG A 29 -0.86 36.47 13.89
CA ARG A 29 -0.28 35.14 14.17
C ARG A 29 -0.17 34.29 12.91
N ALA A 30 -1.24 34.22 12.10
CA ALA A 30 -1.23 33.45 10.86
C ALA A 30 -0.21 33.99 9.84
N LEU A 31 -0.11 35.31 9.71
CA LEU A 31 0.89 35.98 8.86
C LEU A 31 2.30 35.74 9.38
N HIS A 32 2.52 35.86 10.69
CA HIS A 32 3.81 35.59 11.31
C HIS A 32 4.28 34.16 11.01
N ASN A 33 3.42 33.16 11.16
CA ASN A 33 3.73 31.77 10.81
C ASN A 33 4.09 31.61 9.32
N LEU A 34 3.27 32.17 8.42
CA LEU A 34 3.49 32.08 6.97
C LEU A 34 4.79 32.74 6.52
N PHE A 35 5.04 33.98 6.97
CA PHE A 35 6.23 34.71 6.58
C PHE A 35 7.50 34.17 7.23
N SER A 36 7.42 33.62 8.45
CA SER A 36 8.56 32.94 9.09
C SER A 36 9.06 31.77 8.24
N VAL A 37 8.16 30.98 7.65
CA VAL A 37 8.55 29.90 6.73
C VAL A 37 9.19 30.47 5.46
N ARG A 38 8.63 31.51 4.86
CA ARG A 38 9.21 32.15 3.65
C ARG A 38 10.59 32.76 3.90
N MET A 39 10.80 33.37 5.06
CA MET A 39 12.10 33.89 5.49
C MET A 39 13.12 32.76 5.66
N ARG A 40 12.74 31.65 6.31
CA ARG A 40 13.60 30.45 6.43
C ARG A 40 13.98 29.84 5.07
N LEU A 41 13.10 29.97 4.07
CA LEU A 41 13.36 29.55 2.68
C LEU A 41 14.19 30.57 1.88
N GLY A 42 14.59 31.70 2.48
CA GLY A 42 15.45 32.70 1.84
C GLY A 42 14.74 33.64 0.87
N PHE A 43 13.40 33.70 0.85
CA PHE A 43 12.63 34.52 -0.11
C PHE A 43 12.89 36.04 0.03
N PHE A 44 13.46 36.47 1.16
CA PHE A 44 13.74 37.87 1.48
C PHE A 44 15.24 38.19 1.54
N ASN A 45 16.11 37.25 1.15
CA ASN A 45 17.56 37.36 1.34
C ASN A 45 18.29 37.89 0.09
N GLY A 46 17.60 38.64 -0.77
CA GLY A 46 18.17 39.23 -1.98
C GLY A 46 18.13 38.29 -3.19
N ASN A 47 19.25 38.19 -3.93
CA ASN A 47 19.30 37.42 -5.17
C ASN A 47 19.06 35.91 -4.89
N PRO A 48 18.01 35.28 -5.45
CA PRO A 48 17.68 33.88 -5.20
C PRO A 48 18.78 32.92 -5.65
N VAL A 49 19.60 33.28 -6.64
CA VAL A 49 20.74 32.46 -7.11
C VAL A 49 21.80 32.29 -6.01
N ASN A 50 21.90 33.24 -5.09
CA ASN A 50 22.86 33.19 -3.98
C ASN A 50 22.28 32.53 -2.71
N GLN A 51 21.06 31.99 -2.78
CA GLN A 51 20.38 31.32 -1.66
C GLN A 51 20.58 29.79 -1.71
N PRO A 52 20.30 29.03 -0.63
CA PRO A 52 20.59 27.60 -0.54
C PRO A 52 20.06 26.73 -1.69
N PHE A 53 18.97 27.14 -2.35
CA PHE A 53 18.36 26.41 -3.48
C PHE A 53 18.57 27.08 -4.84
N GLY A 54 19.32 28.20 -4.89
CA GLY A 54 19.50 29.02 -6.09
C GLY A 54 20.28 28.37 -7.23
N HIS A 55 21.05 27.32 -6.91
CA HIS A 55 21.88 26.58 -7.86
C HIS A 55 21.16 25.37 -8.48
N ILE A 56 19.90 25.11 -8.13
CA ILE A 56 19.10 24.04 -8.76
C ILE A 56 18.64 24.54 -10.13
N SER A 57 19.23 24.00 -11.18
CA SER A 57 19.01 24.40 -12.56
C SER A 57 18.03 23.48 -13.30
N SER A 58 17.53 23.93 -14.45
CA SER A 58 16.53 23.20 -15.23
C SER A 58 17.03 21.88 -15.82
N ASP A 59 18.34 21.68 -16.00
CA ASP A 59 18.94 20.41 -16.44
C ASP A 59 18.82 19.29 -15.39
N GLN A 60 18.52 19.63 -14.13
CA GLN A 60 18.15 18.63 -13.12
C GLN A 60 16.74 18.07 -13.37
N VAL A 61 15.87 18.82 -14.02
CA VAL A 61 14.54 18.33 -14.42
C VAL A 61 14.72 17.26 -15.49
N CYS A 62 14.08 16.11 -15.29
CA CYS A 62 14.20 14.96 -16.19
C CYS A 62 15.61 14.37 -16.32
N SER A 63 16.51 14.60 -15.36
CA SER A 63 17.84 13.97 -15.34
C SER A 63 17.74 12.44 -15.43
N GLN A 64 18.79 11.78 -15.92
CA GLN A 64 18.81 10.32 -16.02
C GLN A 64 18.65 9.65 -14.65
N GLU A 65 19.18 10.27 -13.59
CA GLU A 65 19.01 9.82 -12.21
C GLU A 65 17.53 9.83 -11.78
N HIS A 66 16.81 10.94 -12.01
CA HIS A 66 15.38 11.02 -11.69
C HIS A 66 14.55 10.01 -12.50
N GLN A 67 14.88 9.80 -13.78
CA GLN A 67 14.24 8.79 -14.60
C GLN A 67 14.52 7.35 -14.10
N ASN A 68 15.74 7.08 -13.64
CA ASN A 68 16.12 5.80 -13.06
C ASN A 68 15.39 5.54 -11.74
N LEU A 69 15.26 6.56 -10.89
CA LEU A 69 14.52 6.47 -9.62
C LEU A 69 13.03 6.20 -9.87
N ALA A 70 12.41 6.87 -10.83
CA ALA A 70 11.02 6.60 -11.21
C ALA A 70 10.83 5.16 -11.72
N LEU A 71 11.78 4.66 -12.53
CA LEU A 71 11.79 3.29 -13.01
C LEU A 71 11.98 2.28 -11.86
N GLU A 72 12.86 2.57 -10.90
CA GLU A 72 13.07 1.73 -9.74
C GLU A 72 11.83 1.68 -8.84
N ALA A 73 11.19 2.83 -8.60
CA ALA A 73 9.94 2.92 -7.84
C ALA A 73 8.83 2.08 -8.49
N ALA A 74 8.68 2.15 -9.82
CA ALA A 74 7.73 1.33 -10.55
C ALA A 74 8.06 -0.18 -10.45
N ARG A 75 9.33 -0.58 -10.62
CA ARG A 75 9.78 -1.97 -10.49
C ARG A 75 9.53 -2.53 -9.10
N ASN A 76 9.82 -1.74 -8.07
CA ASN A 76 9.58 -2.09 -6.68
C ASN A 76 8.09 -1.99 -6.29
N GLY A 77 7.23 -1.46 -7.17
CA GLY A 77 5.84 -1.16 -6.87
C GLY A 77 4.82 -2.20 -7.33
N ILE A 78 5.20 -3.04 -8.31
CA ILE A 78 4.32 -4.05 -8.90
C ILE A 78 4.20 -5.26 -7.97
N VAL A 79 2.97 -5.74 -7.77
CA VAL A 79 2.68 -6.90 -6.92
C VAL A 79 2.28 -8.11 -7.76
N LEU A 80 3.02 -9.21 -7.61
CA LEU A 80 2.64 -10.51 -8.17
C LEU A 80 1.62 -11.18 -7.25
N LEU A 81 0.38 -11.30 -7.71
CA LEU A 81 -0.75 -11.84 -6.94
C LEU A 81 -0.98 -13.33 -7.18
N LYS A 82 -0.57 -13.83 -8.34
CA LYS A 82 -0.68 -15.25 -8.72
C LYS A 82 0.42 -15.58 -9.71
N ASN A 83 1.03 -16.76 -9.57
CA ASN A 83 1.98 -17.30 -10.55
C ASN A 83 1.97 -18.83 -10.53
N SER A 84 1.00 -19.43 -11.19
CA SER A 84 0.84 -20.88 -11.28
C SER A 84 1.88 -21.48 -12.22
N ASN A 85 2.43 -22.65 -11.84
CA ASN A 85 3.41 -23.41 -12.63
C ASN A 85 4.64 -22.61 -13.09
N LYS A 86 5.04 -21.58 -12.32
CA LYS A 86 6.14 -20.68 -12.68
C LYS A 86 5.99 -20.08 -14.11
N LEU A 87 4.76 -19.75 -14.53
CA LEU A 87 4.48 -19.17 -15.85
C LEU A 87 5.31 -17.90 -16.10
N LEU A 88 5.38 -17.02 -15.11
CA LEU A 88 6.28 -15.88 -15.11
C LEU A 88 7.56 -16.18 -14.30
N PRO A 89 8.71 -15.60 -14.70
CA PRO A 89 8.89 -14.68 -15.83
C PRO A 89 8.89 -15.41 -17.18
N PHE A 90 8.37 -14.74 -18.22
CA PHE A 90 8.54 -15.23 -19.60
C PHE A 90 10.02 -15.25 -19.99
N SER A 91 10.43 -16.25 -20.76
CA SER A 91 11.77 -16.32 -21.31
C SER A 91 11.84 -15.59 -22.64
N LYS A 92 12.68 -14.55 -22.75
CA LYS A 92 12.94 -13.85 -24.01
C LYS A 92 13.37 -14.78 -25.15
N ALA A 93 14.09 -15.85 -24.83
CA ALA A 93 14.60 -16.81 -25.81
C ALA A 93 13.54 -17.82 -26.29
N LYS A 94 12.51 -18.11 -25.47
CA LYS A 94 11.51 -19.15 -25.76
C LYS A 94 10.14 -18.60 -26.16
N THR A 95 9.86 -17.34 -25.87
CA THR A 95 8.55 -16.73 -26.14
C THR A 95 8.50 -16.29 -27.60
N ALA A 96 7.82 -17.05 -28.44
CA ALA A 96 7.78 -16.79 -29.88
C ALA A 96 6.87 -15.60 -30.21
N SER A 97 5.70 -15.50 -29.58
CA SER A 97 4.73 -14.42 -29.84
C SER A 97 3.84 -14.09 -28.64
N LEU A 98 3.44 -12.82 -28.55
CA LEU A 98 2.55 -12.30 -27.50
C LEU A 98 1.31 -11.62 -28.09
N ALA A 99 0.15 -11.89 -27.53
CA ALA A 99 -1.05 -11.07 -27.71
C ALA A 99 -1.21 -10.15 -26.51
N VAL A 100 -1.17 -8.83 -26.72
CA VAL A 100 -1.40 -7.83 -25.69
C VAL A 100 -2.80 -7.26 -25.88
N ILE A 101 -3.69 -7.51 -24.93
CA ILE A 101 -5.11 -7.18 -25.06
C ILE A 101 -5.59 -6.36 -23.88
N GLY A 102 -6.31 -5.27 -24.14
CA GLY A 102 -7.04 -4.55 -23.09
C GLY A 102 -6.92 -3.02 -23.19
N PRO A 103 -7.89 -2.29 -22.60
CA PRO A 103 -8.01 -0.85 -22.79
C PRO A 103 -6.85 -0.08 -22.13
N ASN A 104 -6.20 -0.69 -21.14
CA ASN A 104 -5.08 -0.10 -20.42
C ASN A 104 -3.71 -0.43 -21.03
N ALA A 105 -3.63 -1.28 -22.05
CA ALA A 105 -2.34 -1.73 -22.57
C ALA A 105 -1.55 -0.65 -23.32
N ASN A 106 -2.24 0.31 -23.94
CA ASN A 106 -1.62 1.39 -24.72
C ASN A 106 -2.11 2.79 -24.31
N SER A 107 -2.46 2.97 -23.04
CA SER A 107 -2.90 4.26 -22.49
C SER A 107 -1.77 4.93 -21.72
N THR A 108 -1.28 6.06 -22.22
CA THR A 108 -0.31 6.90 -21.49
C THR A 108 -0.96 7.61 -20.32
N ARG A 109 -2.23 8.01 -20.46
CA ARG A 109 -2.98 8.75 -19.43
C ARG A 109 -3.27 7.90 -18.20
N THR A 110 -3.58 6.61 -18.37
CA THR A 110 -3.84 5.71 -17.24
C THR A 110 -2.62 5.57 -16.33
N LEU A 111 -1.41 5.59 -16.91
CA LEU A 111 -0.16 5.45 -16.14
C LEU A 111 0.14 6.63 -15.21
N LEU A 112 -0.45 7.80 -15.46
CA LEU A 112 -0.15 9.01 -14.69
C LEU A 112 -0.90 9.10 -13.36
N GLY A 113 -2.01 8.36 -13.19
CA GLY A 113 -2.92 8.63 -12.08
C GLY A 113 -3.44 10.06 -12.12
N ASN A 114 -3.70 10.69 -10.97
CA ASN A 114 -4.08 12.09 -10.82
C ASN A 114 -2.90 12.95 -10.29
N TYR A 115 -3.08 14.27 -10.14
CA TYR A 115 -2.06 15.19 -9.60
C TYR A 115 -0.68 15.12 -10.29
N ALA A 116 -0.65 14.81 -11.59
CA ALA A 116 0.56 14.66 -12.36
C ALA A 116 0.78 15.83 -13.33
N GLY A 117 2.04 16.26 -13.46
CA GLY A 117 2.49 17.12 -14.56
C GLY A 117 2.83 16.33 -15.83
N PRO A 118 3.20 17.01 -16.93
CA PRO A 118 3.68 16.34 -18.13
C PRO A 118 4.92 15.48 -17.83
N PRO A 119 4.92 14.18 -18.18
CA PRO A 119 6.05 13.31 -17.89
C PRO A 119 7.23 13.57 -18.85
N CYS A 120 8.45 13.39 -18.37
CA CYS A 120 9.67 13.44 -19.18
C CYS A 120 9.69 12.36 -20.28
N LYS A 121 9.18 11.17 -19.93
CA LYS A 121 9.13 9.99 -20.80
C LYS A 121 7.94 9.13 -20.37
N THR A 122 7.27 8.52 -21.35
CA THR A 122 6.20 7.56 -21.09
C THR A 122 6.41 6.32 -21.94
N VAL A 123 6.29 5.15 -21.32
CA VAL A 123 6.35 3.85 -21.99
C VAL A 123 5.11 3.08 -21.57
N THR A 124 4.21 2.79 -22.51
CA THR A 124 3.01 1.99 -22.25
C THR A 124 3.37 0.52 -22.00
N PRO A 125 2.51 -0.28 -21.33
CA PRO A 125 2.71 -1.73 -21.22
C PRO A 125 2.94 -2.40 -22.58
N LEU A 126 2.20 -1.99 -23.61
CA LEU A 126 2.38 -2.45 -24.99
C LEU A 126 3.80 -2.14 -25.50
N GLN A 127 4.25 -0.90 -25.40
CA GLN A 127 5.60 -0.49 -25.84
C GLN A 127 6.70 -1.22 -25.06
N GLY A 128 6.51 -1.41 -23.75
CA GLY A 128 7.43 -2.18 -22.91
C GLY A 128 7.57 -3.63 -23.38
N LEU A 129 6.45 -4.28 -23.72
CA LEU A 129 6.44 -5.65 -24.22
C LEU A 129 6.97 -5.75 -25.66
N GLN A 130 6.72 -4.76 -26.53
CA GLN A 130 7.27 -4.69 -27.89
C GLN A 130 8.80 -4.64 -27.90
N ASN A 131 9.41 -4.05 -26.87
CA ASN A 131 10.87 -4.07 -26.69
C ASN A 131 11.39 -5.44 -26.18
N TYR A 132 10.50 -6.30 -25.68
CA TYR A 132 10.84 -7.60 -25.10
C TYR A 132 10.64 -8.76 -26.09
N VAL A 133 9.50 -8.80 -26.81
CA VAL A 133 9.15 -9.81 -27.82
C VAL A 133 8.89 -9.13 -29.16
N LYS A 134 9.41 -9.71 -30.25
CA LYS A 134 9.30 -9.12 -31.60
C LYS A 134 7.92 -9.31 -32.23
N ASP A 135 7.34 -10.50 -32.13
CA ASP A 135 6.01 -10.79 -32.69
C ASP A 135 4.92 -10.47 -31.66
N ILE A 136 4.27 -9.32 -31.84
CA ILE A 136 3.20 -8.84 -30.96
C ILE A 136 1.93 -8.54 -31.74
N GLY A 137 0.85 -9.23 -31.38
CA GLY A 137 -0.50 -8.83 -31.70
C GLY A 137 -1.06 -7.91 -30.63
N TYR A 138 -1.70 -6.80 -31.01
CA TYR A 138 -2.36 -5.89 -30.07
C TYR A 138 -3.84 -5.74 -30.38
N HIS A 139 -4.67 -5.66 -29.34
CA HIS A 139 -6.06 -5.24 -29.47
C HIS A 139 -6.57 -4.55 -28.20
N PRO A 140 -7.30 -3.42 -28.29
CA PRO A 140 -7.79 -2.74 -27.08
C PRO A 140 -8.85 -3.56 -26.33
N GLY A 141 -9.55 -4.47 -27.00
CA GLY A 141 -10.54 -5.39 -26.41
C GLY A 141 -11.84 -4.72 -25.94
N CYS A 142 -11.77 -3.49 -25.46
CA CYS A 142 -12.89 -2.60 -25.17
C CYS A 142 -12.64 -1.24 -25.82
N ASN A 143 -13.70 -0.47 -26.06
CA ASN A 143 -13.59 0.90 -26.58
C ASN A 143 -12.93 1.89 -25.59
N ALA A 144 -13.06 1.65 -24.28
CA ALA A 144 -12.51 2.46 -23.20
C ALA A 144 -12.35 1.60 -21.93
N VAL A 145 -11.75 2.16 -20.87
CA VAL A 145 -11.51 1.44 -19.60
C VAL A 145 -12.82 1.02 -18.93
N ASN A 146 -13.83 1.89 -18.86
CA ASN A 146 -15.16 1.50 -18.34
C ASN A 146 -15.83 0.35 -19.15
N CYS A 147 -15.30 0.05 -20.34
CA CYS A 147 -15.73 -0.99 -21.27
C CYS A 147 -17.23 -0.92 -21.58
N SER A 148 -17.68 0.24 -22.07
CA SER A 148 -19.07 0.41 -22.53
C SER A 148 -19.40 -0.49 -23.73
N TYR A 149 -18.42 -0.76 -24.60
CA TYR A 149 -18.56 -1.64 -25.76
C TYR A 149 -17.37 -2.62 -25.86
N PRO A 150 -17.59 -3.93 -25.63
CA PRO A 150 -16.55 -4.93 -25.78
C PRO A 150 -16.41 -5.37 -27.24
N LEU A 151 -15.17 -5.50 -27.69
CA LEU A 151 -14.77 -5.99 -29.02
C LEU A 151 -14.21 -7.42 -28.88
N THR A 152 -15.03 -8.31 -28.32
CA THR A 152 -14.59 -9.63 -27.85
C THR A 152 -14.10 -10.54 -28.97
N ASP A 153 -14.78 -10.57 -30.12
CA ASP A 153 -14.41 -11.47 -31.21
C ASP A 153 -13.04 -11.12 -31.81
N GLN A 154 -12.77 -9.83 -31.97
CA GLN A 154 -11.48 -9.34 -32.44
C GLN A 154 -10.37 -9.63 -31.43
N ALA A 155 -10.65 -9.43 -30.13
CA ALA A 155 -9.72 -9.80 -29.06
C ALA A 155 -9.42 -11.30 -29.04
N VAL A 156 -10.43 -12.15 -29.21
CA VAL A 156 -10.28 -13.61 -29.30
C VAL A 156 -9.45 -14.01 -30.53
N LYS A 157 -9.66 -13.36 -31.68
CA LYS A 157 -8.87 -13.60 -32.90
C LYS A 157 -7.38 -13.30 -32.66
N VAL A 158 -7.06 -12.18 -32.04
CA VAL A 158 -5.68 -11.82 -31.69
C VAL A 158 -5.09 -12.79 -30.66
N ALA A 159 -5.86 -13.18 -29.64
CA ALA A 159 -5.42 -14.15 -28.63
C ALA A 159 -5.08 -15.53 -29.22
N LYS A 160 -5.89 -16.03 -30.17
CA LYS A 160 -5.63 -17.30 -30.87
C LYS A 160 -4.38 -17.25 -31.76
N GLY A 161 -4.00 -16.06 -32.23
CA GLY A 161 -2.83 -15.86 -33.08
C GLY A 161 -1.50 -16.04 -32.34
N ALA A 162 -1.45 -15.75 -31.04
CA ALA A 162 -0.22 -15.74 -30.26
C ALA A 162 0.03 -17.04 -29.46
N GLU A 163 1.24 -17.20 -28.92
CA GLU A 163 1.60 -18.28 -27.99
C GLU A 163 1.12 -17.97 -26.56
N TYR A 164 1.41 -16.76 -26.07
CA TYR A 164 0.92 -16.28 -24.77
C TYR A 164 0.09 -15.01 -24.92
N VAL A 165 -0.78 -14.78 -23.94
CA VAL A 165 -1.67 -13.61 -23.90
C VAL A 165 -1.43 -12.84 -22.61
N VAL A 166 -1.26 -11.52 -22.74
CA VAL A 166 -1.20 -10.55 -21.65
C VAL A 166 -2.44 -9.66 -21.72
N LEU A 167 -3.34 -9.80 -20.76
CA LEU A 167 -4.51 -8.95 -20.61
C LEU A 167 -4.18 -7.76 -19.71
N VAL A 168 -4.27 -6.53 -20.21
CA VAL A 168 -4.03 -5.30 -19.43
C VAL A 168 -5.35 -4.58 -19.19
N MET A 169 -5.91 -4.80 -18.01
CA MET A 169 -7.25 -4.41 -17.59
C MET A 169 -7.17 -3.45 -16.38
N GLY A 170 -8.31 -3.10 -15.79
CA GLY A 170 -8.34 -2.31 -14.56
C GLY A 170 -9.26 -1.10 -14.64
N LEU A 171 -8.83 -0.01 -14.01
CA LEU A 171 -9.57 1.23 -13.82
C LEU A 171 -8.77 2.43 -14.34
N ASP A 172 -9.41 3.59 -14.39
CA ASP A 172 -8.77 4.88 -14.62
C ASP A 172 -9.53 6.01 -13.91
N GLN A 173 -9.14 7.26 -14.15
CA GLN A 173 -9.77 8.45 -13.57
C GLN A 173 -11.22 8.71 -14.02
N THR A 174 -11.78 7.91 -14.93
CA THR A 174 -13.24 7.95 -15.22
C THR A 174 -14.04 7.18 -14.17
N GLN A 175 -13.38 6.37 -13.33
CA GLN A 175 -14.00 5.54 -12.32
C GLN A 175 -13.54 5.89 -10.91
N GLU A 176 -12.28 6.29 -10.72
CA GLU A 176 -11.75 6.67 -9.40
C GLU A 176 -10.89 7.93 -9.48
N ARG A 177 -11.34 9.03 -8.85
CA ARG A 177 -10.59 10.29 -8.73
C ARG A 177 -11.15 11.14 -7.58
N GLU A 178 -10.53 12.29 -7.33
CA GLU A 178 -11.08 13.29 -6.42
C GLU A 178 -12.51 13.67 -6.83
N GLU A 179 -13.41 13.79 -5.85
CA GLU A 179 -14.85 14.00 -6.03
C GLU A 179 -15.60 12.88 -6.77
N LEU A 180 -14.95 11.74 -7.04
CA LEU A 180 -15.57 10.58 -7.68
C LEU A 180 -15.13 9.30 -6.98
N ASP A 181 -15.86 8.96 -5.92
CA ASP A 181 -15.74 7.66 -5.28
C ASP A 181 -16.40 6.57 -6.14
N ARG A 182 -15.83 5.37 -6.10
CA ARG A 182 -16.47 4.18 -6.66
C ARG A 182 -17.60 3.70 -5.75
N VAL A 183 -18.67 3.24 -6.37
CA VAL A 183 -19.80 2.56 -5.69
C VAL A 183 -19.72 1.03 -5.79
N ASP A 184 -18.71 0.53 -6.49
CA ASP A 184 -18.40 -0.88 -6.64
C ASP A 184 -16.89 -1.13 -6.50
N LEU A 185 -16.55 -2.35 -6.12
CA LEU A 185 -15.18 -2.82 -6.00
C LEU A 185 -14.79 -3.74 -7.16
N ALA A 186 -15.66 -4.01 -8.13
CA ALA A 186 -15.40 -4.98 -9.19
C ALA A 186 -14.86 -4.32 -10.46
N LEU A 187 -14.30 -5.12 -11.39
CA LEU A 187 -14.21 -4.67 -12.78
C LEU A 187 -15.61 -4.59 -13.38
N SER A 188 -15.79 -3.76 -14.41
CA SER A 188 -17.08 -3.73 -15.11
C SER A 188 -17.44 -5.14 -15.62
N PRO A 189 -18.71 -5.57 -15.58
CA PRO A 189 -19.10 -6.92 -16.00
C PRO A 189 -18.65 -7.27 -17.43
N LYS A 190 -18.55 -6.26 -18.31
CA LYS A 190 -18.07 -6.40 -19.68
C LYS A 190 -16.56 -6.68 -19.75
N GLN A 191 -15.73 -6.02 -18.92
CA GLN A 191 -14.31 -6.39 -18.78
C GLN A 191 -14.17 -7.82 -18.26
N GLN A 192 -14.93 -8.21 -17.23
CA GLN A 192 -14.88 -9.58 -16.69
C GLN A 192 -15.24 -10.63 -17.75
N LYS A 193 -16.32 -10.39 -18.51
CA LYS A 193 -16.73 -11.27 -19.61
C LYS A 193 -15.69 -11.36 -20.72
N LEU A 194 -15.08 -10.23 -21.10
CA LEU A 194 -13.97 -10.19 -22.06
C LEU A 194 -12.80 -11.05 -21.57
N ILE A 195 -12.35 -10.85 -20.32
CA ILE A 195 -11.27 -11.63 -19.69
C ILE A 195 -11.60 -13.12 -19.80
N SER A 196 -12.75 -13.55 -19.28
CA SER A 196 -13.11 -14.98 -19.28
C SER A 196 -13.31 -15.57 -20.67
N THR A 197 -13.62 -14.76 -21.69
CA THR A 197 -13.78 -15.26 -23.07
C THR A 197 -12.43 -15.42 -23.74
N VAL A 198 -11.53 -14.45 -23.56
CA VAL A 198 -10.16 -14.52 -24.08
C VAL A 198 -9.37 -15.64 -23.41
N THR A 199 -9.49 -15.81 -22.08
CA THR A 199 -8.76 -16.85 -21.34
C THR A 199 -9.10 -18.26 -21.83
N ARG A 200 -10.38 -18.52 -22.18
CA ARG A 200 -10.83 -19.80 -22.73
C ARG A 200 -10.39 -20.04 -24.18
N ALA A 201 -10.12 -18.98 -24.93
CA ALA A 201 -9.71 -19.08 -26.33
C ALA A 201 -8.18 -19.11 -26.52
N ALA A 202 -7.43 -18.67 -25.51
CA ALA A 202 -5.97 -18.69 -25.53
C ALA A 202 -5.43 -20.13 -25.52
N LYS A 203 -4.26 -20.33 -26.15
CA LYS A 203 -3.59 -21.64 -26.21
C LYS A 203 -3.02 -22.07 -24.86
N ASN A 204 -2.52 -21.10 -24.09
CA ASN A 204 -1.86 -21.27 -22.81
C ASN A 204 -2.55 -20.42 -21.73
N PRO A 205 -2.35 -20.73 -20.43
CA PRO A 205 -2.79 -19.87 -19.35
C PRO A 205 -2.28 -18.43 -19.54
N VAL A 206 -3.18 -17.46 -19.34
CA VAL A 206 -2.90 -16.05 -19.64
C VAL A 206 -2.31 -15.32 -18.43
N VAL A 207 -1.68 -14.17 -18.71
CA VAL A 207 -1.24 -13.22 -17.69
C VAL A 207 -2.26 -12.08 -17.63
N LEU A 208 -2.81 -11.81 -16.45
CA LEU A 208 -3.70 -10.67 -16.18
C LEU A 208 -2.92 -9.58 -15.45
N VAL A 209 -2.83 -8.40 -16.05
CA VAL A 209 -2.24 -7.19 -15.47
C VAL A 209 -3.37 -6.21 -15.15
N LEU A 210 -3.42 -5.73 -13.91
CA LEU A 210 -4.40 -4.76 -13.43
C LEU A 210 -3.70 -3.42 -13.19
N LEU A 211 -4.12 -2.38 -13.93
CA LEU A 211 -3.77 -0.98 -13.64
C LEU A 211 -4.95 -0.32 -12.94
N SER A 212 -4.77 0.06 -11.69
CA SER A 212 -5.80 0.71 -10.84
C SER A 212 -5.10 1.25 -9.59
N GLY A 213 -5.59 2.35 -9.04
CA GLY A 213 -5.18 2.86 -7.74
C GLY A 213 -5.84 2.08 -6.61
N GLY A 214 -7.17 1.98 -6.63
CA GLY A 214 -7.90 1.18 -5.65
C GLY A 214 -7.87 -0.32 -5.95
N PRO A 215 -8.01 -1.19 -4.93
CA PRO A 215 -8.12 -2.63 -5.14
C PRO A 215 -9.39 -2.97 -5.93
N VAL A 216 -9.36 -4.10 -6.64
CA VAL A 216 -10.49 -4.58 -7.44
C VAL A 216 -10.80 -6.04 -7.11
N ASP A 217 -12.05 -6.37 -6.80
CA ASP A 217 -12.47 -7.74 -6.58
C ASP A 217 -12.33 -8.54 -7.89
N ILE A 218 -11.28 -9.37 -7.91
CA ILE A 218 -10.96 -10.29 -8.97
C ILE A 218 -11.13 -11.75 -8.52
N THR A 219 -12.02 -12.03 -7.56
CA THR A 219 -12.30 -13.39 -7.09
C THR A 219 -12.60 -14.35 -8.26
N PHE A 220 -13.30 -13.86 -9.30
CA PHE A 220 -13.58 -14.63 -10.52
C PHE A 220 -12.32 -15.08 -11.28
N ALA A 221 -11.23 -14.32 -11.21
CA ALA A 221 -9.97 -14.59 -11.89
C ALA A 221 -8.95 -15.31 -10.99
N LYS A 222 -8.97 -15.05 -9.68
CA LYS A 222 -8.02 -15.58 -8.70
C LYS A 222 -7.89 -17.11 -8.81
N TYR A 223 -9.02 -17.81 -8.91
CA TYR A 223 -9.06 -19.28 -8.94
C TYR A 223 -9.21 -19.88 -10.34
N ASP A 224 -9.30 -19.07 -11.40
CA ASP A 224 -9.41 -19.59 -12.77
C ASP A 224 -8.07 -20.20 -13.22
N LYS A 225 -8.08 -21.49 -13.58
CA LYS A 225 -6.89 -22.21 -14.07
C LYS A 225 -6.37 -21.69 -15.42
N HIS A 226 -7.21 -21.01 -16.20
CA HIS A 226 -6.80 -20.41 -17.48
C HIS A 226 -6.08 -19.06 -17.28
N ILE A 227 -6.04 -18.54 -16.05
CA ILE A 227 -5.25 -17.37 -15.68
C ILE A 227 -4.06 -17.87 -14.88
N GLY A 228 -2.90 -17.98 -15.54
CA GLY A 228 -1.69 -18.51 -14.93
C GLY A 228 -1.02 -17.51 -14.00
N SER A 229 -1.05 -16.21 -14.33
CA SER A 229 -0.45 -15.18 -13.49
C SER A 229 -1.32 -13.94 -13.40
N ILE A 230 -1.23 -13.26 -12.25
CA ILE A 230 -1.94 -11.99 -11.99
C ILE A 230 -0.93 -11.00 -11.42
N LEU A 231 -0.83 -9.83 -12.03
CA LEU A 231 -0.03 -8.70 -11.58
C LEU A 231 -0.97 -7.52 -11.26
N TRP A 232 -0.77 -6.89 -10.12
CA TRP A 232 -1.33 -5.57 -9.86
C TRP A 232 -0.21 -4.54 -9.96
N ALA A 233 -0.27 -3.71 -10.99
CA ALA A 233 0.71 -2.69 -11.28
C ALA A 233 0.19 -1.31 -10.81
N GLY A 234 0.07 -1.21 -9.49
CA GLY A 234 -0.13 0.04 -8.72
C GLY A 234 1.12 0.38 -7.90
N TYR A 235 0.99 0.56 -6.58
CA TYR A 235 2.08 0.80 -5.60
C TYR A 235 1.75 0.06 -4.29
N PRO A 236 2.68 -0.48 -3.47
CA PRO A 236 4.09 -0.88 -3.63
C PRO A 236 4.25 -2.43 -3.68
N GLY A 237 5.45 -3.00 -3.86
CA GLY A 237 5.75 -4.42 -4.14
C GLY A 237 5.27 -5.52 -3.16
N ARG A 238 4.53 -5.15 -2.11
CA ARG A 238 3.57 -5.99 -1.38
C ARG A 238 2.30 -5.18 -1.20
N LEU A 239 1.14 -5.84 -1.17
CA LEU A 239 -0.13 -5.15 -1.03
C LEU A 239 -0.16 -4.22 0.19
N PRO A 240 -0.36 -2.90 0.01
CA PRO A 240 -0.46 -1.93 1.10
C PRO A 240 -1.90 -1.84 1.63
N VAL A 241 -2.81 -2.64 1.08
CA VAL A 241 -4.24 -2.59 1.32
C VAL A 241 -4.81 -4.00 1.30
N THR A 242 -5.77 -4.28 2.18
CA THR A 242 -6.57 -5.50 2.13
C THR A 242 -7.58 -5.38 0.98
N TRP A 243 -7.61 -6.36 0.09
CA TRP A 243 -8.58 -6.39 -1.00
C TRP A 243 -9.88 -7.00 -0.50
N TYR A 244 -10.94 -6.21 -0.49
CA TYR A 244 -12.28 -6.65 -0.11
C TYR A 244 -13.05 -7.23 -1.30
N PRO A 245 -13.93 -8.21 -1.06
CA PRO A 245 -14.86 -8.67 -2.08
C PRO A 245 -15.91 -7.60 -2.36
N GLN A 246 -16.53 -7.68 -3.54
CA GLN A 246 -17.63 -6.83 -3.98
C GLN A 246 -18.76 -6.76 -2.95
N SER A 247 -18.99 -7.84 -2.19
CA SER A 247 -20.02 -7.87 -1.14
C SER A 247 -19.79 -6.86 -0.01
N PHE A 248 -18.57 -6.33 0.15
CA PHE A 248 -18.26 -5.32 1.15
C PHE A 248 -18.98 -3.99 0.92
N VAL A 249 -19.39 -3.68 -0.32
CA VAL A 249 -20.14 -2.44 -0.63
C VAL A 249 -21.53 -2.37 0.04
N LYS A 250 -21.98 -3.47 0.66
CA LYS A 250 -23.17 -3.49 1.54
C LYS A 250 -22.94 -2.70 2.83
N VAL A 251 -21.68 -2.49 3.23
CA VAL A 251 -21.31 -1.60 4.30
C VAL A 251 -21.40 -0.16 3.80
N PRO A 252 -22.20 0.73 4.43
CA PRO A 252 -22.27 2.12 4.02
C PRO A 252 -20.90 2.78 4.00
N MET A 253 -20.59 3.55 2.95
CA MET A 253 -19.33 4.30 2.87
C MET A 253 -19.16 5.28 4.03
N THR A 254 -20.26 5.78 4.59
CA THR A 254 -20.29 6.68 5.75
C THR A 254 -20.07 5.98 7.10
N ASP A 255 -20.14 4.64 7.16
CA ASP A 255 -19.82 3.89 8.37
C ASP A 255 -18.30 3.75 8.50
N MET A 256 -17.69 4.69 9.23
CA MET A 256 -16.23 4.79 9.41
C MET A 256 -15.72 4.03 10.64
N ARG A 257 -16.54 3.18 11.28
CA ARG A 257 -16.09 2.37 12.42
C ARG A 257 -14.91 1.49 11.97
N MET A 258 -13.80 1.48 12.71
CA MET A 258 -12.67 0.62 12.31
C MET A 258 -12.85 -0.81 12.81
N ARG A 259 -13.37 -0.93 14.03
CA ARG A 259 -13.53 -2.20 14.74
C ARG A 259 -14.77 -2.95 14.28
N PRO A 260 -14.73 -4.29 14.23
CA PRO A 260 -15.90 -5.10 13.92
C PRO A 260 -16.93 -4.97 15.05
N ASP A 261 -18.20 -5.10 14.68
CA ASP A 261 -19.32 -5.12 15.62
C ASP A 261 -20.28 -6.25 15.20
N PRO A 262 -20.23 -7.40 15.90
CA PRO A 262 -21.08 -8.54 15.62
C PRO A 262 -22.58 -8.25 15.70
N SER A 263 -22.99 -7.30 16.56
CA SER A 263 -24.42 -6.98 16.78
C SER A 263 -25.06 -6.36 15.53
N SER A 264 -24.30 -5.53 14.80
CA SER A 264 -24.71 -4.94 13.52
C SER A 264 -24.24 -5.71 12.29
N ARG A 265 -23.56 -6.87 12.48
CA ARG A 265 -22.85 -7.63 11.43
C ARG A 265 -21.82 -6.80 10.67
N TYR A 266 -21.27 -5.77 11.31
CA TYR A 266 -20.25 -4.91 10.75
C TYR A 266 -18.88 -5.59 10.83
N PRO A 267 -18.20 -5.85 9.70
CA PRO A 267 -17.01 -6.71 9.68
C PRO A 267 -15.70 -6.00 10.05
N GLY A 268 -15.73 -4.69 10.34
CA GLY A 268 -14.54 -3.88 10.56
C GLY A 268 -13.88 -3.40 9.25
N ARG A 269 -12.77 -2.66 9.38
CA ARG A 269 -11.99 -2.10 8.26
C ARG A 269 -10.49 -2.28 8.47
N THR A 270 -9.76 -2.15 7.38
CA THR A 270 -8.30 -2.38 7.24
C THR A 270 -7.85 -3.79 7.63
N TYR A 271 -6.59 -4.11 7.39
CA TYR A 271 -6.02 -5.38 7.86
C TYR A 271 -5.98 -5.51 9.39
N ARG A 272 -6.06 -4.39 10.11
CA ARG A 272 -5.99 -4.36 11.57
C ARG A 272 -7.25 -4.94 12.20
N PHE A 273 -8.43 -4.75 11.61
CA PHE A 273 -9.69 -5.07 12.29
C PHE A 273 -10.70 -5.84 11.43
N TYR A 274 -10.45 -5.97 10.12
CA TYR A 274 -11.41 -6.62 9.24
C TYR A 274 -11.44 -8.14 9.44
N GLN A 275 -12.60 -8.63 9.90
CA GLN A 275 -12.88 -10.05 10.18
C GLN A 275 -13.64 -10.74 9.04
N GLY A 276 -13.95 -10.01 7.97
CA GLY A 276 -14.65 -10.57 6.81
C GLY A 276 -13.73 -11.31 5.83
N PRO A 277 -14.32 -11.89 4.76
CA PRO A 277 -13.58 -12.55 3.69
C PRO A 277 -12.70 -11.58 2.91
N LYS A 278 -11.49 -12.00 2.54
CA LYS A 278 -10.47 -11.19 1.86
C LYS A 278 -10.14 -11.81 0.49
N VAL A 279 -10.08 -10.99 -0.55
CA VAL A 279 -9.59 -11.44 -1.87
C VAL A 279 -8.08 -11.62 -1.80
N PHE A 280 -7.38 -10.64 -1.26
CA PHE A 280 -5.97 -10.70 -0.90
C PHE A 280 -5.73 -9.91 0.39
N GLU A 281 -4.79 -10.37 1.20
CA GLU A 281 -4.49 -9.74 2.48
C GLU A 281 -3.46 -8.61 2.32
N PHE A 282 -3.48 -7.65 3.25
CA PHE A 282 -2.37 -6.71 3.40
C PHE A 282 -1.04 -7.45 3.59
N GLY A 283 0.01 -6.98 2.92
CA GLY A 283 1.33 -7.59 2.91
C GLY A 283 1.46 -8.78 1.94
N TYR A 284 0.38 -9.23 1.30
CA TYR A 284 0.43 -10.30 0.32
C TYR A 284 1.18 -9.85 -0.95
N GLY A 285 1.91 -10.79 -1.55
CA GLY A 285 2.67 -10.59 -2.78
C GLY A 285 3.66 -11.73 -2.94
N LEU A 286 3.73 -12.30 -4.13
CA LEU A 286 4.65 -13.38 -4.47
C LEU A 286 5.96 -12.82 -4.98
N SER A 287 7.02 -13.62 -4.86
CA SER A 287 8.27 -13.42 -5.57
C SER A 287 8.41 -14.48 -6.66
N TYR A 288 9.33 -14.27 -7.61
CA TYR A 288 9.78 -15.35 -8.51
C TYR A 288 10.72 -16.34 -7.82
N SER A 289 11.09 -16.06 -6.57
CA SER A 289 11.83 -16.98 -5.71
C SER A 289 11.05 -17.39 -4.45
N ASN A 290 11.57 -18.36 -3.71
CA ASN A 290 10.98 -18.86 -2.47
C ASN A 290 11.81 -18.42 -1.26
N TYR A 291 11.17 -17.96 -0.19
CA TYR A 291 11.86 -17.43 0.99
C TYR A 291 11.37 -18.09 2.27
N SER A 292 12.30 -18.37 3.19
CA SER A 292 11.98 -18.77 4.55
C SER A 292 12.44 -17.73 5.56
N TYR A 293 11.84 -17.76 6.75
CA TYR A 293 12.17 -16.87 7.85
C TYR A 293 12.50 -17.65 9.12
N GLU A 294 13.36 -17.07 9.94
CA GLU A 294 13.70 -17.55 11.27
C GLU A 294 13.91 -16.33 12.19
N PHE A 295 13.26 -16.32 13.35
CA PHE A 295 13.59 -15.36 14.40
C PHE A 295 14.87 -15.80 15.09
N LEU A 296 15.88 -14.93 15.12
CA LEU A 296 17.07 -15.20 15.93
C LEU A 296 16.75 -14.96 17.41
N PRO A 297 17.46 -15.64 18.33
CA PRO A 297 17.19 -15.50 19.77
C PRO A 297 17.23 -14.04 20.23
N VAL A 298 16.13 -13.58 20.82
CA VAL A 298 16.02 -12.22 21.37
C VAL A 298 16.62 -12.22 22.77
N ALA A 299 17.59 -11.34 23.03
CA ALA A 299 18.22 -11.22 24.35
C ALA A 299 17.22 -10.78 25.44
N GLN A 300 16.16 -10.06 25.06
CA GLN A 300 15.13 -9.56 25.95
C GLN A 300 13.72 -9.82 25.39
N ASN A 301 13.06 -10.87 25.88
CA ASN A 301 11.66 -11.20 25.54
C ASN A 301 10.64 -10.67 26.57
N LYS A 302 11.09 -9.97 27.61
CA LYS A 302 10.23 -9.37 28.65
C LYS A 302 10.39 -7.86 28.70
N VAL A 303 9.25 -7.16 28.71
CA VAL A 303 9.16 -5.71 28.88
C VAL A 303 8.49 -5.42 30.22
N TYR A 304 9.26 -4.89 31.17
CA TYR A 304 8.77 -4.57 32.52
C TYR A 304 8.31 -3.11 32.60
N LEU A 305 7.06 -2.88 32.98
CA LEU A 305 6.45 -1.55 33.04
C LEU A 305 6.46 -0.94 34.45
N ASN A 306 6.28 -1.71 35.53
CA ASN A 306 6.16 -1.15 36.89
C ASN A 306 7.40 -0.37 37.36
N ASN A 307 8.59 -0.74 36.89
CA ASN A 307 9.84 -0.06 37.27
C ASN A 307 10.08 1.23 36.48
N GLN A 308 9.17 1.61 35.56
CA GLN A 308 9.32 2.70 34.59
C GLN A 308 8.18 3.72 34.66
N LEU A 309 7.49 3.81 35.79
CA LEU A 309 6.42 4.77 36.03
C LEU A 309 6.99 6.16 36.40
N LYS A 310 6.30 7.23 35.98
CA LYS A 310 6.60 8.62 36.37
C LYS A 310 6.27 8.90 37.83
N SER A 311 5.25 8.24 38.37
CA SER A 311 4.81 8.39 39.77
C SER A 311 4.54 7.02 40.40
N PRO A 312 4.89 6.79 41.68
CA PRO A 312 4.58 5.55 42.39
C PRO A 312 3.10 5.40 42.78
N LYS A 313 2.24 6.39 42.49
CA LYS A 313 0.80 6.40 42.83
C LYS A 313 -0.14 6.14 41.64
N VAL A 314 0.35 5.55 40.55
CA VAL A 314 -0.53 5.24 39.41
C VAL A 314 -1.51 4.14 39.83
N GLU A 315 -2.80 4.49 39.95
CA GLU A 315 -3.86 3.50 40.16
C GLU A 315 -3.96 2.63 38.91
N LEU A 316 -3.70 1.33 39.09
CA LEU A 316 -3.93 0.33 38.06
C LEU A 316 -5.44 0.22 37.85
N GLU A 317 -5.93 0.86 36.79
CA GLU A 317 -7.33 0.73 36.41
C GLU A 317 -7.60 -0.71 35.92
N ASN A 318 -8.42 -1.42 36.67
CA ASN A 318 -8.89 -2.75 36.31
C ASN A 318 -10.14 -2.59 35.43
N SER A 319 -9.98 -2.68 34.10
CA SER A 319 -11.08 -3.22 33.32
C SER A 319 -11.22 -4.70 33.68
N ASN A 320 -12.43 -5.24 33.75
CA ASN A 320 -12.74 -6.61 34.21
C ASN A 320 -12.04 -7.76 33.43
N ALA A 321 -11.02 -7.50 32.60
CA ALA A 321 -10.27 -8.49 31.84
C ALA A 321 -8.74 -8.37 31.88
N PHE A 322 -8.10 -7.19 32.04
CA PHE A 322 -6.62 -7.05 31.98
C PHE A 322 -6.08 -5.82 32.73
N LYS A 323 -4.90 -5.94 33.35
CA LYS A 323 -4.12 -4.80 33.86
C LYS A 323 -3.50 -4.02 32.71
N TYR A 324 -3.49 -2.70 32.82
CA TYR A 324 -2.84 -1.81 31.86
C TYR A 324 -2.19 -0.60 32.53
N ILE A 325 -1.27 0.03 31.80
CA ILE A 325 -0.68 1.32 32.17
C ILE A 325 -0.89 2.31 31.01
N PRO A 326 -1.43 3.52 31.26
CA PRO A 326 -1.48 4.58 30.27
C PRO A 326 -0.07 4.98 29.82
N VAL A 327 0.15 5.14 28.51
CA VAL A 327 1.46 5.54 27.96
C VAL A 327 1.91 6.90 28.52
N SER A 328 0.97 7.78 28.88
CA SER A 328 1.27 9.07 29.54
C SER A 328 1.97 8.93 30.89
N GLU A 329 1.75 7.82 31.61
CA GLU A 329 2.33 7.53 32.93
C GLU A 329 3.72 6.87 32.85
N LEU A 330 4.11 6.39 31.65
CA LEU A 330 5.42 5.79 31.41
C LEU A 330 6.48 6.87 31.25
N ARG A 331 7.69 6.61 31.77
CA ARG A 331 8.83 7.49 31.57
C ARG A 331 9.29 7.46 30.11
N THR A 332 9.87 8.58 29.66
CA THR A 332 10.34 8.75 28.28
C THR A 332 11.41 7.74 27.89
N GLU A 333 12.27 7.32 28.83
CA GLU A 333 13.34 6.36 28.54
C GLU A 333 12.79 5.00 28.05
N LEU A 334 11.62 4.57 28.54
CA LEU A 334 10.99 3.34 28.07
C LEU A 334 10.42 3.50 26.66
N CYS A 335 9.82 4.65 26.36
CA CYS A 335 9.24 4.93 25.04
C CYS A 335 10.32 5.18 23.97
N ASP A 336 11.47 5.70 24.38
CA ASP A 336 12.64 5.89 23.52
C ASP A 336 13.45 4.61 23.34
N LYS A 337 13.21 3.59 24.18
CA LYS A 337 13.84 2.28 24.04
C LYS A 337 13.50 1.65 22.69
N ARG A 338 14.52 1.07 22.06
CA ARG A 338 14.41 0.25 20.84
C ARG A 338 14.89 -1.15 21.18
N ILE A 339 13.98 -2.12 21.16
CA ILE A 339 14.32 -3.53 21.38
C ILE A 339 14.63 -4.13 20.01
N PRO A 340 15.88 -4.56 19.75
CA PRO A 340 16.24 -5.14 18.46
C PRO A 340 15.57 -6.50 18.30
N VAL A 341 14.98 -6.71 17.12
CA VAL A 341 14.37 -7.97 16.69
C VAL A 341 15.02 -8.37 15.38
N THR A 342 15.82 -9.44 15.41
CA THR A 342 16.51 -9.91 14.21
C THR A 342 15.77 -11.08 13.56
N VAL A 343 15.44 -10.92 12.28
CA VAL A 343 14.84 -11.95 11.44
C VAL A 343 15.81 -12.34 10.35
N ARG A 344 16.17 -13.62 10.30
CA ARG A 344 16.92 -14.18 9.18
C ARG A 344 15.97 -14.51 8.03
N ALA A 345 16.26 -14.01 6.84
CA ALA A 345 15.63 -14.40 5.60
C ALA A 345 16.60 -15.18 4.73
N GLN A 346 16.13 -16.27 4.11
CA GLN A 346 16.91 -17.06 3.17
C GLN A 346 16.14 -17.26 1.86
N ASN A 347 16.84 -17.11 0.74
CA ASN A 347 16.32 -17.37 -0.59
C ASN A 347 16.63 -18.82 -1.01
N HIS A 348 15.59 -19.63 -1.18
CA HIS A 348 15.66 -21.05 -1.56
C HIS A 348 15.38 -21.30 -3.04
N GLY A 349 15.05 -20.27 -3.81
CA GLY A 349 14.80 -20.43 -5.24
C GLY A 349 16.01 -20.10 -6.11
N ASP A 350 15.79 -20.21 -7.42
CA ASP A 350 16.85 -20.16 -8.43
C ASP A 350 17.19 -18.74 -8.90
N LEU A 351 16.39 -17.74 -8.46
CA LEU A 351 16.49 -16.37 -8.92
C LEU A 351 16.85 -15.44 -7.77
N ALA A 352 17.77 -14.51 -8.05
CA ALA A 352 17.99 -13.36 -7.19
C ALA A 352 16.73 -12.48 -7.15
N GLY A 353 16.45 -11.88 -6.00
CA GLY A 353 15.27 -11.04 -5.83
C GLY A 353 15.41 -10.04 -4.70
N LYS A 354 14.85 -8.86 -4.91
CA LYS A 354 14.57 -7.88 -3.86
C LYS A 354 13.27 -8.30 -3.15
N HIS A 355 13.37 -8.62 -1.87
CA HIS A 355 12.30 -9.21 -1.09
C HIS A 355 11.97 -8.37 0.13
N PRO A 356 10.76 -7.80 0.21
CA PRO A 356 10.30 -7.07 1.39
C PRO A 356 9.86 -8.03 2.50
N LEU A 357 10.42 -7.83 3.69
CA LEU A 357 9.99 -8.40 4.95
C LEU A 357 9.06 -7.41 5.65
N LEU A 358 7.92 -7.89 6.15
CA LEU A 358 6.98 -7.10 6.95
C LEU A 358 6.87 -7.79 8.31
N LEU A 359 7.31 -7.10 9.36
CA LEU A 359 7.21 -7.59 10.73
C LEU A 359 5.94 -7.05 11.36
N PHE A 360 5.11 -7.95 11.89
CA PHE A 360 3.87 -7.58 12.58
C PHE A 360 3.94 -7.95 14.05
N VAL A 361 3.13 -7.28 14.86
CA VAL A 361 2.80 -7.69 16.23
C VAL A 361 1.31 -7.96 16.34
N ARG A 362 0.95 -9.01 17.07
CA ARG A 362 -0.43 -9.32 17.46
C ARG A 362 -0.47 -9.78 18.91
N ARG A 363 -1.66 -9.94 19.47
CA ARG A 363 -1.85 -10.44 20.84
C ARG A 363 -2.43 -11.84 20.84
N GLU A 364 -2.28 -12.55 21.96
CA GLU A 364 -2.82 -13.91 22.13
C GLU A 364 -4.36 -13.92 22.11
N LYS A 365 -4.97 -13.09 22.95
CA LYS A 365 -6.43 -13.01 23.11
C LYS A 365 -6.99 -11.83 22.33
N ILE A 366 -7.73 -12.14 21.27
CA ILE A 366 -8.58 -11.19 20.57
C ILE A 366 -9.83 -10.98 21.43
N SER A 367 -9.77 -10.07 22.39
CA SER A 367 -11.00 -9.52 22.97
C SER A 367 -11.66 -8.59 21.93
N ASN A 368 -12.96 -8.35 22.10
CA ASN A 368 -13.74 -7.51 21.18
C ASN A 368 -13.05 -6.14 20.97
N GLY A 369 -12.80 -5.81 19.71
CA GLY A 369 -12.31 -4.48 19.30
C GLY A 369 -10.78 -4.30 19.26
N ARG A 370 -9.96 -5.32 19.56
CA ARG A 370 -8.50 -5.22 19.40
C ARG A 370 -8.05 -5.43 17.95
N PRO A 371 -6.89 -4.89 17.54
CA PRO A 371 -6.31 -5.21 16.24
C PRO A 371 -5.93 -6.69 16.15
N GLU A 372 -6.29 -7.35 15.04
CA GLU A 372 -5.83 -8.68 14.63
C GLU A 372 -4.29 -8.75 14.55
N LYS A 373 -3.69 -7.70 13.98
CA LYS A 373 -2.24 -7.47 13.94
C LYS A 373 -1.93 -6.01 13.59
N GLN A 374 -0.70 -5.57 13.86
CA GLN A 374 -0.18 -4.25 13.54
C GLN A 374 1.21 -4.38 12.93
N LEU A 375 1.47 -3.67 11.83
CA LEU A 375 2.80 -3.59 11.25
C LEU A 375 3.73 -2.80 12.19
N ILE A 376 4.88 -3.39 12.50
CA ILE A 376 5.97 -2.76 13.26
C ILE A 376 6.89 -2.02 12.31
N GLY A 377 7.28 -2.69 11.22
CA GLY A 377 8.19 -2.15 10.24
C GLY A 377 8.31 -3.06 9.03
N PHE A 378 8.94 -2.55 8.00
CA PHE A 378 9.25 -3.31 6.81
C PHE A 378 10.62 -2.93 6.27
N GLN A 379 11.31 -3.91 5.71
CA GLN A 379 12.62 -3.70 5.09
C GLN A 379 12.79 -4.66 3.92
N SER A 380 13.43 -4.20 2.85
CA SER A 380 13.75 -5.04 1.70
C SER A 380 15.19 -5.53 1.78
N VAL A 381 15.40 -6.81 1.49
CA VAL A 381 16.72 -7.41 1.27
C VAL A 381 16.87 -7.83 -0.18
N ILE A 382 18.07 -7.76 -0.71
CA ILE A 382 18.40 -8.35 -2.01
C ILE A 382 19.18 -9.62 -1.70
N LEU A 383 18.66 -10.77 -2.14
CA LEU A 383 19.27 -12.07 -1.90
C LEU A 383 19.42 -12.82 -3.22
N ASN A 384 20.63 -13.28 -3.51
CA ASN A 384 20.89 -14.25 -4.57
C ASN A 384 20.32 -15.63 -4.22
N ALA A 385 20.32 -16.54 -5.19
CA ALA A 385 19.90 -17.92 -4.96
C ALA A 385 20.77 -18.57 -3.87
N GLY A 386 20.14 -19.18 -2.87
CA GLY A 386 20.81 -19.81 -1.72
C GLY A 386 21.30 -18.84 -0.63
N GLU A 387 21.29 -17.53 -0.89
CA GLU A 387 21.79 -16.52 0.03
C GLU A 387 20.85 -16.30 1.23
N ARG A 388 21.43 -15.92 2.37
CA ARG A 388 20.71 -15.52 3.58
C ARG A 388 21.21 -14.17 4.09
N ALA A 389 20.31 -13.39 4.70
CA ALA A 389 20.67 -12.18 5.41
C ALA A 389 19.85 -12.05 6.71
N ASP A 390 20.47 -11.41 7.69
CA ASP A 390 19.86 -11.09 8.97
C ASP A 390 19.36 -9.64 8.91
N VAL A 391 18.08 -9.43 9.20
CA VAL A 391 17.39 -8.14 9.12
C VAL A 391 16.98 -7.73 10.52
N GLU A 392 17.46 -6.58 10.98
CA GLU A 392 17.12 -6.04 12.29
C GLU A 392 15.96 -5.06 12.20
N PHE A 393 14.95 -5.27 13.03
CA PHE A 393 13.83 -4.37 13.25
C PHE A 393 13.89 -3.79 14.65
N GLU A 394 13.39 -2.58 14.82
CA GLU A 394 13.30 -1.94 16.13
C GLU A 394 11.88 -1.98 16.68
N LEU A 395 11.70 -2.63 17.83
CA LEU A 395 10.44 -2.61 18.56
C LEU A 395 10.47 -1.50 19.62
N SER A 396 9.68 -0.44 19.40
CA SER A 396 9.30 0.55 20.41
C SER A 396 8.11 0.04 21.26
N PRO A 397 8.25 -0.09 22.60
CA PRO A 397 7.15 -0.50 23.47
C PRO A 397 5.92 0.41 23.37
N CYS A 398 6.12 1.73 23.44
CA CYS A 398 5.03 2.70 23.47
C CYS A 398 4.33 2.87 22.11
N GLU A 399 5.00 2.57 21.00
CA GLU A 399 4.43 2.68 19.65
C GLU A 399 3.77 1.36 19.19
N HIS A 400 4.44 0.24 19.45
CA HIS A 400 4.06 -1.04 18.86
C HIS A 400 3.27 -1.95 19.82
N LEU A 401 3.42 -1.79 21.14
CA LEU A 401 2.70 -2.61 22.12
C LEU A 401 1.51 -1.89 22.75
N SER A 402 1.31 -0.60 22.42
CA SER A 402 0.18 0.17 22.92
C SER A 402 -1.06 0.02 22.04
N THR A 403 -2.23 0.22 22.65
CA THR A 403 -3.52 0.31 21.95
C THR A 403 -4.36 1.43 22.53
N SER A 404 -5.32 1.92 21.76
CA SER A 404 -6.29 2.90 22.25
C SER A 404 -7.44 2.18 22.95
N ASN A 405 -7.72 2.56 24.19
CA ASN A 405 -8.92 2.15 24.93
C ASN A 405 -10.18 2.89 24.43
N GLU A 406 -11.32 2.71 25.10
CA GLU A 406 -12.62 3.30 24.70
C GLU A 406 -12.67 4.82 24.85
N GLU A 407 -11.88 5.38 25.77
CA GLU A 407 -11.73 6.82 26.02
C GLU A 407 -10.74 7.49 25.06
N GLY A 408 -10.07 6.72 24.20
CA GLY A 408 -9.04 7.25 23.28
C GLY A 408 -7.65 7.37 23.89
N LEU A 409 -7.44 6.87 25.11
CA LEU A 409 -6.13 6.84 25.76
C LEU A 409 -5.28 5.69 25.21
N MET A 410 -4.03 5.99 24.91
CA MET A 410 -3.05 4.96 24.56
C MET A 410 -2.60 4.24 25.84
N VAL A 411 -2.79 2.94 25.89
CA VAL A 411 -2.46 2.07 27.02
C VAL A 411 -1.59 0.91 26.56
N ILE A 412 -0.67 0.46 27.42
CA ILE A 412 0.03 -0.82 27.25
C ILE A 412 -0.56 -1.79 28.26
N GLU A 413 -1.03 -2.93 27.77
CA GLU A 413 -1.65 -3.94 28.60
C GLU A 413 -0.68 -5.08 28.90
N GLU A 414 -0.83 -5.70 30.08
CA GLU A 414 -0.10 -6.90 30.46
C GLU A 414 -0.42 -8.09 29.53
N GLY A 415 0.58 -8.98 29.36
CA GLY A 415 0.42 -10.28 28.71
C GLY A 415 1.25 -10.49 27.44
N SER A 416 0.94 -11.58 26.75
CA SER A 416 1.72 -12.07 25.62
C SER A 416 1.38 -11.36 24.30
N HIS A 417 2.44 -10.92 23.63
CA HIS A 417 2.44 -10.34 22.30
C HIS A 417 3.29 -11.23 21.39
N PHE A 418 2.82 -11.47 20.17
CA PHE A 418 3.52 -12.29 19.19
C PHE A 418 3.99 -11.41 18.04
N LEU A 419 5.30 -11.32 17.90
CA LEU A 419 5.94 -10.87 16.68
C LEU A 419 5.73 -11.92 15.61
N SER A 420 5.39 -11.54 14.39
CA SER A 420 5.06 -12.49 13.33
C SER A 420 5.58 -12.04 11.96
N ILE A 421 6.09 -13.01 11.20
CA ILE A 421 6.45 -12.87 9.79
C ILE A 421 6.17 -14.19 9.05
N GLY A 422 5.30 -14.13 8.04
CA GLY A 422 4.75 -15.34 7.43
C GLY A 422 4.04 -16.20 8.48
N GLU A 423 4.46 -17.47 8.61
CA GLU A 423 3.94 -18.43 9.60
C GLU A 423 4.83 -18.53 10.85
N LYS A 424 5.88 -17.71 10.96
CA LYS A 424 6.81 -17.73 12.09
C LYS A 424 6.38 -16.70 13.12
N GLU A 425 6.53 -17.06 14.38
CA GLU A 425 6.22 -16.18 15.51
C GLU A 425 7.30 -16.22 16.59
N SER A 426 7.42 -15.13 17.33
CA SER A 426 8.26 -15.00 18.52
C SER A 426 7.50 -14.22 19.59
N GLU A 427 7.53 -14.72 20.83
CA GLU A 427 6.77 -14.13 21.94
C GLU A 427 7.56 -13.02 22.64
N ILE A 428 6.85 -11.93 22.94
CA ILE A 428 7.26 -10.89 23.87
C ILE A 428 6.19 -10.74 24.94
N THR A 429 6.60 -10.82 26.20
CA THR A 429 5.69 -10.69 27.34
C THR A 429 5.82 -9.28 27.94
N VAL A 430 4.70 -8.57 28.03
CA VAL A 430 4.61 -7.34 28.83
C VAL A 430 4.27 -7.75 30.26
N VAL A 431 5.08 -7.30 31.21
CA VAL A 431 4.89 -7.52 32.64
C VAL A 431 4.64 -6.16 33.28
N ILE A 432 3.49 -6.04 33.93
CA ILE A 432 3.15 -4.87 34.74
C ILE A 432 3.68 -5.13 36.12
#